data_AF-A0A4Q2ZTD5-F1
#
_entry.id   AF-A0A4Q2ZTD5-F1
#
_cell.length_a   1.000
_cell.length_b   1.000
_cell.length_c   1.000
_cell.angle_alpha   90.00
_cell.angle_beta   90.00
_cell.angle_gamma   90.00
#
_symmetry.space_group_name_H-M   'P 1'
#
loop_
_entity.id
_entity.type
_entity.pdbx_description
1 polymer ?
#
loop_
_entity_poly.entity_id
_entity_poly.type
_entity_poly.pdbx_seq_one_letter_code
_entity_poly.pdbx_strand_id
1 'polypeptide(L)'
;MTSFKHCALAASLTALAIGLTPAASAQAQPWGNARLSPDARVKLVVAEMTQDEKLMLVLGYFGDDIPSKRYKAPVESRPGSAGYVPGIPRLGIPAQWQTDAGIGVATQGGAARKRERTALPSGLATAATWNPELAFQGGAMIGAEARA
;
A
#
# COMPACT_ATOMS: atom_id res chain seq x y z
N MET A 1 -62.95 36.64 31.83
CA MET A 1 -62.94 37.17 30.45
C MET A 1 -61.70 38.05 30.33
N THR A 2 -60.53 37.40 30.28
CA THR A 2 -59.65 37.29 29.09
C THR A 2 -59.02 38.62 28.67
N SER A 3 -57.85 38.93 29.24
CA SER A 3 -56.91 39.92 28.71
C SER A 3 -55.49 39.45 29.00
N PHE A 4 -54.85 38.83 28.02
CA PHE A 4 -53.40 38.58 28.00
C PHE A 4 -52.85 39.15 26.68
N LYS A 5 -52.22 40.32 26.79
CA LYS A 5 -51.46 40.95 25.71
C LYS A 5 -50.10 40.23 25.64
N HIS A 6 -49.82 39.57 24.52
CA HIS A 6 -48.54 38.92 24.27
C HIS A 6 -47.53 39.97 23.78
N CYS A 7 -46.52 40.25 24.61
CA CYS A 7 -45.35 41.05 24.24
C CYS A 7 -44.50 40.28 23.22
N ALA A 8 -44.18 40.94 22.10
CA ALA A 8 -43.36 40.39 21.03
C ALA A 8 -41.89 40.20 21.49
N LEU A 9 -41.36 38.99 21.31
CA LEU A 9 -39.95 38.67 21.48
C LEU A 9 -39.22 38.93 20.16
N ALA A 10 -38.32 39.90 20.13
CA ALA A 10 -37.47 40.19 18.98
C ALA A 10 -36.33 39.16 18.89
N ALA A 11 -36.36 38.29 17.88
CA ALA A 11 -35.29 37.35 17.59
C ALA A 11 -34.16 38.04 16.83
N SER A 12 -33.00 38.20 17.47
CA SER A 12 -31.77 38.64 16.82
C SER A 12 -31.03 37.44 16.24
N LEU A 13 -31.06 37.28 14.91
CA LEU A 13 -30.26 36.30 14.18
C LEU A 13 -28.85 36.85 13.94
N THR A 14 -27.90 36.44 14.75
CA THR A 14 -26.47 36.66 14.50
C THR A 14 -26.00 35.61 13.48
N ALA A 15 -25.78 36.02 12.23
CA ALA A 15 -25.29 35.14 11.19
C ALA A 15 -23.83 34.72 11.45
N LEU A 16 -23.62 33.45 11.77
CA LEU A 16 -22.31 32.84 11.93
C LEU A 16 -21.71 32.58 10.54
N ALA A 17 -20.79 33.45 10.10
CA ALA A 17 -20.03 33.24 8.87
C ALA A 17 -19.04 32.08 9.07
N ILE A 18 -19.41 30.89 8.61
CA ILE A 18 -18.51 29.74 8.50
C ILE A 18 -17.51 30.06 7.39
N GLY A 19 -16.28 30.39 7.77
CA GLY A 19 -15.17 30.51 6.83
C GLY A 19 -14.91 29.15 6.20
N LEU A 20 -15.29 28.97 4.93
CA LEU A 20 -14.78 27.87 4.12
C LEU A 20 -13.29 28.13 3.90
N THR A 21 -12.44 27.45 4.66
CA THR A 21 -11.05 27.25 4.27
C THR A 21 -11.07 26.38 3.01
N PRO A 22 -10.55 26.85 1.86
CA PRO A 22 -10.41 26.00 0.70
C PRO A 22 -9.48 24.84 1.10
N ALA A 23 -9.95 23.61 0.93
CA ALA A 23 -9.09 22.43 1.03
C ALA A 23 -7.92 22.66 0.07
N ALA A 24 -6.70 22.74 0.61
CA ALA A 24 -5.50 22.83 -0.21
C ALA A 24 -5.56 21.69 -1.22
N SER A 25 -5.70 22.01 -2.51
CA SER A 25 -5.51 21.06 -3.58
C SER A 25 -4.13 20.48 -3.37
N ALA A 26 -4.05 19.18 -3.05
CA ALA A 26 -2.78 18.49 -2.99
C ALA A 26 -2.11 18.70 -4.36
N GLN A 27 -1.11 19.60 -4.41
CA GLN A 27 -0.38 19.87 -5.63
C GLN A 27 0.13 18.52 -6.13
N ALA A 28 -0.31 18.09 -7.31
CA ALA A 28 0.06 16.79 -7.84
C ALA A 28 1.59 16.74 -7.93
N GLN A 29 2.19 15.90 -7.09
CA GLN A 29 3.65 15.85 -6.97
C GLN A 29 4.26 15.50 -8.35
N PRO A 30 5.37 16.14 -8.77
CA PRO A 30 5.92 15.96 -10.12
C PRO A 30 6.22 14.49 -10.48
N TRP A 31 6.64 13.67 -9.52
CA TRP A 31 6.90 12.24 -9.70
C TRP A 31 5.64 11.38 -9.86
N GLY A 32 4.46 11.93 -9.59
CA GLY A 32 3.16 11.33 -9.87
C GLY A 32 2.75 11.40 -11.34
N ASN A 33 3.48 12.15 -12.18
CA ASN A 33 3.15 12.29 -13.59
C ASN A 33 3.47 11.03 -14.39
N ALA A 34 2.43 10.23 -14.69
CA ALA A 34 2.54 8.98 -15.46
C ALA A 34 2.96 9.17 -16.93
N ARG A 35 3.02 10.41 -17.46
CA ARG A 35 3.54 10.70 -18.80
C ARG A 35 5.07 10.70 -18.86
N LEU A 36 5.74 10.84 -17.72
CA LEU A 36 7.20 10.76 -17.63
C LEU A 36 7.65 9.29 -17.53
N SER A 37 8.86 9.00 -18.02
CA SER A 37 9.46 7.68 -17.84
C SER A 37 9.64 7.34 -16.34
N PRO A 38 9.66 6.06 -15.95
CA PRO A 38 9.97 5.65 -14.60
C PRO A 38 11.25 6.30 -14.06
N ASP A 39 12.33 6.30 -14.86
CA ASP A 39 13.61 6.92 -14.48
C ASP A 39 13.50 8.43 -14.21
N ALA A 40 12.74 9.15 -15.04
CA ALA A 40 12.51 10.58 -14.83
C ALA A 40 11.73 10.84 -13.53
N ARG A 41 10.71 10.02 -13.25
CA ARG A 41 9.94 10.10 -12.01
C ARG A 41 10.77 9.76 -10.78
N VAL A 42 11.64 8.75 -10.88
CA VAL A 42 12.57 8.35 -9.81
C VAL A 42 13.57 9.47 -9.51
N LYS A 43 14.17 10.09 -10.54
CA LYS A 43 15.08 11.22 -10.35
C LYS A 43 14.42 12.37 -9.58
N LEU A 44 13.17 12.69 -9.90
CA LEU A 44 12.40 13.73 -9.21
C LEU A 44 12.15 13.36 -7.74
N VAL A 45 11.66 12.16 -7.45
CA VAL A 45 11.29 11.80 -6.07
C VAL A 45 12.50 11.54 -5.17
N VAL A 46 13.59 10.96 -5.70
CA VAL A 46 14.81 10.69 -4.92
C VAL A 46 15.54 11.98 -4.54
N ALA A 47 15.43 13.03 -5.35
CA ALA A 47 15.96 14.36 -5.03
C ALA A 47 15.24 14.98 -3.82
N GLU A 48 13.96 14.66 -3.63
CA GLU A 48 13.14 15.14 -2.51
C GLU A 48 13.25 14.28 -1.25
N MET A 49 13.93 13.12 -1.31
CA MET A 49 14.09 12.23 -0.15
C MET A 49 15.18 12.71 0.81
N THR A 50 14.91 12.61 2.10
CA THR A 50 15.95 12.70 3.12
C THR A 50 16.89 11.47 3.06
N GLN A 51 18.04 11.56 3.72
CA GLN A 51 18.94 10.40 3.83
C GLN A 51 18.27 9.22 4.56
N ASP A 52 17.49 9.50 5.61
CA ASP A 52 16.78 8.48 6.37
C ASP A 52 15.68 7.80 5.54
N GLU A 53 14.95 8.56 4.72
CA GLU A 53 13.95 8.01 3.79
C GLU A 53 14.60 7.09 2.74
N LYS A 54 15.81 7.41 2.26
CA LYS A 54 16.57 6.53 1.35
C LYS A 54 17.02 5.26 2.05
N LEU A 55 17.55 5.37 3.27
CA LEU A 55 18.00 4.22 4.05
C LEU A 55 16.82 3.28 4.38
N MET A 56 15.67 3.84 4.70
CA MET A 56 14.46 3.07 4.95
C MET A 56 14.06 2.18 3.76
N LEU A 57 14.18 2.68 2.52
CA LEU A 57 13.81 1.92 1.33
C LEU A 57 14.73 0.74 1.01
N VAL A 58 15.96 0.72 1.57
CA VAL A 58 16.92 -0.39 1.39
C VAL A 58 16.96 -1.35 2.59
N LEU A 59 16.10 -1.13 3.59
CA LEU A 59 15.95 -1.97 4.77
C LEU A 59 14.62 -2.72 4.72
N GLY A 60 14.71 -4.03 4.48
CA GLY A 60 13.56 -4.94 4.50
C GLY A 60 13.36 -5.60 5.87
N TYR A 61 12.10 -5.85 6.19
CA TYR A 61 11.65 -6.55 7.39
C TYR A 61 10.94 -7.85 6.99
N PHE A 62 10.96 -8.86 7.86
CA PHE A 62 10.13 -10.05 7.64
C PHE A 62 8.66 -9.70 7.88
N GLY A 63 7.78 -10.20 7.00
CA GLY A 63 6.35 -9.91 7.04
C GLY A 63 5.53 -10.78 8.01
N ASP A 64 6.20 -11.64 8.78
CA ASP A 64 5.59 -12.58 9.72
C ASP A 64 6.43 -12.71 11.00
N ASP A 65 5.79 -13.07 12.11
CA ASP A 65 6.46 -13.23 13.39
C ASP A 65 7.43 -14.44 13.37
N ILE A 66 8.60 -14.28 14.00
CA ILE A 66 9.58 -15.37 14.14
C ILE A 66 9.89 -15.56 15.63
N PRO A 67 9.07 -16.36 16.36
CA PRO A 67 9.19 -16.53 17.81
C PRO A 67 10.57 -17.03 18.25
N SER A 68 11.17 -17.94 17.49
CA SER A 68 12.52 -18.48 17.78
C SER A 68 13.62 -17.44 17.78
N LYS A 69 13.41 -16.29 17.11
CA LYS A 69 14.34 -15.16 17.06
C LYS A 69 13.89 -13.97 17.91
N ARG A 70 12.81 -14.11 18.69
CA ARG A 70 12.13 -13.00 19.41
C ARG A 70 11.84 -11.81 18.49
N TYR A 71 11.51 -12.10 17.23
CA TYR A 71 11.21 -11.09 16.23
C TYR A 71 9.71 -10.92 16.09
N LYS A 72 9.28 -9.65 16.05
CA LYS A 72 7.91 -9.24 15.73
C LYS A 72 7.91 -8.50 14.41
N ALA A 73 7.04 -8.93 13.49
CA ALA A 73 6.88 -8.23 12.23
C ALA A 73 6.30 -6.82 12.47
N PRO A 74 6.65 -5.81 11.64
CA PRO A 74 5.98 -4.52 11.66
C PRO A 74 4.48 -4.68 11.52
N VAL A 75 3.69 -3.89 12.24
CA VAL A 75 2.22 -4.02 12.31
C VAL A 75 1.56 -3.80 10.95
N GLU A 76 2.21 -3.05 10.07
CA GLU A 76 1.76 -2.77 8.71
C GLU A 76 2.07 -3.92 7.73
N SER A 77 2.80 -4.95 8.15
CA SER A 77 3.06 -6.14 7.34
C SER A 77 1.76 -6.87 7.03
N ARG A 78 1.66 -7.43 5.82
CA ARG A 78 0.49 -8.24 5.46
C ARG A 78 0.60 -9.62 6.11
N PRO A 79 -0.50 -10.17 6.65
CA PRO A 79 -0.49 -11.51 7.24
C PRO A 79 0.05 -12.55 6.25
N GLY A 80 1.12 -13.24 6.66
CA GLY A 80 1.80 -14.28 5.90
C GLY A 80 2.58 -13.80 4.67
N SER A 81 2.88 -12.50 4.58
CA SER A 81 3.82 -11.96 3.59
C SER A 81 5.26 -12.34 3.94
N ALA A 82 6.12 -12.49 2.93
CA ALA A 82 7.54 -12.81 3.13
C ALA A 82 8.30 -11.62 3.68
N GLY A 83 8.03 -10.42 3.14
CA GLY A 83 8.76 -9.22 3.47
C GLY A 83 7.91 -7.97 3.44
N TYR A 84 8.44 -6.93 4.08
CA TYR A 84 7.85 -5.62 4.19
C TYR A 84 8.94 -4.55 4.11
N VAL A 85 8.72 -3.54 3.29
CA VAL A 85 9.51 -2.30 3.26
C VAL A 85 8.54 -1.14 3.50
N PRO A 86 8.75 -0.32 4.53
CA PRO A 86 7.90 0.84 4.79
C PRO A 86 7.87 1.81 3.61
N GLY A 87 6.71 2.44 3.40
CA GLY A 87 6.56 3.52 2.43
C GLY A 87 7.08 4.85 2.95
N ILE A 88 7.02 5.90 2.12
CA ILE A 88 7.32 7.28 2.51
C ILE A 88 6.03 8.11 2.34
N PRO A 89 5.18 8.21 3.38
CA PRO A 89 3.86 8.87 3.28
C PRO A 89 3.94 10.33 2.83
N ARG A 90 4.96 11.08 3.28
CA ARG A 90 5.21 12.48 2.90
C ARG A 90 5.33 12.66 1.38
N LEU A 91 5.94 11.68 0.69
CA LEU A 91 6.13 11.69 -0.76
C LEU A 91 5.05 10.89 -1.51
N GLY A 92 4.06 10.33 -0.81
CA GLY A 92 3.04 9.47 -1.40
C GLY A 92 3.58 8.14 -1.94
N ILE A 93 4.72 7.66 -1.44
CA ILE A 93 5.29 6.36 -1.84
C ILE A 93 4.66 5.27 -0.96
N PRO A 94 3.97 4.27 -1.56
CA PRO A 94 3.35 3.20 -0.79
C PRO A 94 4.41 2.25 -0.20
N ALA A 95 4.04 1.56 0.87
CA ALA A 95 4.84 0.45 1.37
C ALA A 95 4.89 -0.69 0.35
N GLN A 96 5.96 -1.48 0.40
CA GLN A 96 6.12 -2.68 -0.41
C GLN A 96 5.85 -3.90 0.47
N TRP A 97 4.92 -4.74 0.04
CA TRP A 97 4.73 -6.06 0.61
C TRP A 97 5.26 -7.10 -0.38
N GLN A 98 6.10 -7.98 0.11
CA GLN A 98 6.83 -8.95 -0.68
C GLN A 98 6.31 -10.36 -0.35
N THR A 99 6.32 -11.24 -1.33
CA THR A 99 5.94 -12.64 -1.16
C THR A 99 6.90 -13.51 -1.96
N ASP A 100 7.14 -14.73 -1.48
CA ASP A 100 7.89 -15.70 -2.26
C ASP A 100 7.06 -16.14 -3.45
N ALA A 101 7.75 -16.29 -4.57
CA ALA A 101 7.17 -16.73 -5.80
C ALA A 101 8.15 -17.60 -6.58
N GLY A 102 7.62 -18.67 -7.15
CA GLY A 102 8.34 -19.55 -8.06
C GLY A 102 7.41 -20.58 -8.69
N ILE A 103 6.40 -20.99 -7.93
CA ILE A 103 5.37 -21.95 -8.36
C ILE A 103 3.97 -21.55 -7.88
N GLY A 104 3.75 -20.26 -7.59
CA GLY A 104 2.55 -19.77 -6.92
C GLY A 104 2.89 -18.65 -5.93
N VAL A 105 1.86 -18.07 -5.32
CA VAL A 105 2.01 -17.06 -4.26
C VAL A 105 2.08 -17.76 -2.90
N ALA A 106 3.24 -17.70 -2.26
CA ALA A 106 3.42 -18.35 -0.96
C ALA A 106 2.65 -17.64 0.16
N THR A 107 2.30 -18.41 1.20
CA THR A 107 2.04 -17.86 2.53
C THR A 107 3.13 -18.38 3.47
N GLN A 108 3.77 -17.48 4.24
CA GLN A 108 4.86 -17.86 5.14
C GLN A 108 4.46 -18.95 6.13
N GLY A 109 5.42 -19.81 6.49
CA GLY A 109 5.22 -20.98 7.33
C GLY A 109 4.65 -20.66 8.72
N GLY A 110 5.01 -19.51 9.30
CA GLY A 110 4.53 -19.04 10.60
C GLY A 110 3.08 -18.54 10.60
N ALA A 111 2.52 -18.22 9.43
CA ALA A 111 1.23 -17.55 9.34
C ALA A 111 0.11 -18.43 9.90
N ALA A 112 -0.68 -17.87 10.81
CA ALA A 112 -1.80 -18.55 11.46
C ALA A 112 -2.88 -19.04 10.48
N ARG A 113 -3.04 -18.37 9.34
CA ARG A 113 -3.90 -18.81 8.23
C ARG A 113 -3.14 -18.79 6.93
N LYS A 114 -3.16 -19.90 6.20
CA LYS A 114 -2.62 -19.99 4.84
C LYS A 114 -3.64 -19.44 3.87
N ARG A 115 -3.19 -18.64 2.90
CA ARG A 115 -4.05 -18.17 1.81
C ARG A 115 -4.15 -19.28 0.77
N GLU A 116 -5.35 -19.56 0.31
CA GLU A 116 -5.58 -20.45 -0.83
C GLU A 116 -5.09 -19.76 -2.11
N ARG A 117 -4.13 -20.38 -2.78
CA ARG A 117 -3.45 -19.85 -3.96
C ARG A 117 -3.13 -21.00 -4.90
N THR A 118 -3.00 -20.69 -6.19
CA THR A 118 -2.71 -21.71 -7.20
C THR A 118 -1.28 -22.23 -7.02
N ALA A 119 -1.13 -23.55 -6.92
CA ALA A 119 0.15 -24.23 -6.91
C ALA A 119 0.45 -24.77 -8.31
N LEU A 120 1.44 -24.20 -8.97
CA LEU A 120 1.95 -24.64 -10.27
C LEU A 120 2.93 -25.81 -10.13
N PRO A 121 3.19 -26.55 -11.22
CA PRO A 121 4.32 -27.48 -11.30
C PRO A 121 5.65 -26.79 -10.96
N SER A 122 6.64 -27.59 -10.56
CA SER A 122 8.00 -27.09 -10.28
C SER A 122 8.60 -26.40 -11.51
N GLY A 123 9.56 -25.48 -11.29
CA GLY A 123 10.29 -24.84 -12.39
C GLY A 123 10.94 -25.85 -13.35
N LEU A 124 11.41 -26.99 -12.83
CA LEU A 124 11.93 -28.10 -13.65
C LEU A 124 10.84 -28.74 -14.52
N ALA A 125 9.65 -28.99 -13.98
CA ALA A 125 8.54 -29.53 -14.75
C ALA A 125 8.07 -28.54 -15.83
N THR A 126 7.98 -27.25 -15.49
CA THR A 126 7.68 -26.18 -16.47
C THR A 126 8.74 -26.12 -17.57
N ALA A 127 10.03 -26.19 -17.22
CA ALA A 127 11.11 -26.20 -18.21
C ALA A 127 11.08 -27.44 -19.11
N ALA A 128 10.76 -28.62 -18.56
CA ALA A 128 10.67 -29.87 -19.31
C ALA A 128 9.57 -29.87 -20.40
N THR A 129 8.65 -28.90 -20.37
CA THR A 129 7.66 -28.70 -21.45
C THR A 129 8.27 -28.09 -22.71
N TRP A 130 9.43 -27.43 -22.60
CA TRP A 130 10.05 -26.63 -23.66
C TRP A 130 9.10 -25.60 -24.28
N ASN A 131 8.13 -25.10 -23.50
CA ASN A 131 7.10 -24.17 -23.94
C ASN A 131 7.22 -22.81 -23.21
N PRO A 132 7.85 -21.80 -23.84
CA PRO A 132 7.99 -20.47 -23.25
C PRO A 132 6.66 -19.76 -22.99
N GLU A 133 5.66 -20.00 -23.84
CA GLU A 133 4.33 -19.41 -23.69
C GLU A 133 3.64 -19.93 -22.42
N LEU A 134 3.74 -21.23 -22.16
CA LEU A 134 3.21 -21.82 -20.91
C LEU A 134 3.91 -21.24 -19.67
N ALA A 135 5.23 -21.04 -19.73
CA ALA A 135 5.97 -20.40 -18.64
C ALA A 135 5.52 -18.95 -18.41
N PHE A 136 5.27 -18.19 -19.49
CA PHE A 136 4.76 -16.82 -19.42
C PHE A 136 3.37 -16.77 -18.77
N GLN A 137 2.47 -17.69 -19.16
CA GLN A 137 1.13 -17.81 -18.57
C GLN A 137 1.19 -18.13 -17.08
N GLY A 138 2.10 -19.02 -16.67
CA GLY A 138 2.36 -19.31 -15.26
C GLY A 138 2.81 -18.07 -14.48
N GLY A 139 3.74 -17.29 -15.03
CA GLY A 139 4.18 -16.03 -14.43
C GLY A 139 3.08 -14.98 -14.35
N ALA A 140 2.27 -14.83 -15.40
CA ALA A 140 1.13 -13.92 -15.44
C ALA A 140 0.08 -14.27 -14.38
N MET A 141 -0.20 -15.57 -14.20
CA MET A 141 -1.08 -16.05 -13.14
C MET A 141 -0.53 -15.68 -11.75
N ILE A 142 0.74 -15.98 -11.46
CA ILE A 142 1.37 -15.64 -10.18
C ILE A 142 1.26 -14.13 -9.91
N GLY A 143 1.56 -13.30 -10.92
CA GLY A 143 1.47 -11.84 -10.80
C GLY A 143 0.05 -11.34 -10.52
N ALA A 144 -0.97 -11.95 -11.15
CA ALA A 144 -2.37 -11.62 -10.90
C ALA A 144 -2.79 -11.98 -9.46
N GLU A 145 -2.45 -13.17 -8.98
CA GLU A 145 -2.76 -13.60 -7.61
C GLU A 145 -1.99 -12.82 -6.54
N ALA A 146 -0.77 -12.36 -6.85
CA ALA A 146 0.02 -11.55 -5.93
C ALA A 146 -0.58 -10.15 -5.73
N ARG A 147 -1.24 -9.61 -6.77
CA ARG A 147 -1.89 -8.29 -6.74
C ARG A 147 -3.25 -8.30 -6.04
N ALA A 148 -4.00 -9.39 -6.15
CA ALA A 148 -5.35 -9.56 -5.58
C ALA A 148 -5.37 -9.60 -4.05
#